data_AF-A0A2V8VNR4-F1
#
_entry.id   AF-A0A2V8VNR4-F1
#
_cell.length_a   1.000
_cell.length_b   1.000
_cell.length_c   1.000
_cell.angle_alpha   90.00
_cell.angle_beta   90.00
_cell.angle_gamma   90.00
#
_symmetry.space_group_name_H-M   'P 1'
#
loop_
_entity.id
_entity.type
_entity.pdbx_description
1 polymer ?
#
loop_
_entity_poly.entity_id
_entity_poly.type
_entity_poly.pdbx_seq_one_letter_code
_entity_poly.pdbx_strand_id
1 'polypeptide(L)'
;MRGAEGTGVRAGIIGEIGTERKHITPAEERVFRASARAQRRTGACVMTHTTHFGELAMEQIALLREENVPANRIAISHLGDRHDTKQLLGIAQEGVFVSVDNIGYVGNGYPPDEVQVVLGGDICQKSHLAAYGGKGYAHVPRCFLPLLRANGIREEAILQMTVANPARMLDIPDDAPTGPATPMSQEQT
;
A
#
# COMPACT_ATOMS: atom_id res chain seq x y z
N MET A 1 -3.67 13.31 18.01
CA MET A 1 -3.66 11.83 18.14
C MET A 1 -2.95 11.43 19.42
N ARG A 2 -3.37 10.31 20.04
CA ARG A 2 -2.62 9.66 21.12
C ARG A 2 -1.63 8.65 20.51
N GLY A 3 -0.56 8.31 21.21
CA GLY A 3 0.40 7.30 20.73
C GLY A 3 -0.07 5.86 20.99
N ALA A 4 0.62 4.90 20.38
CA ALA A 4 0.32 3.46 20.47
C ALA A 4 0.80 2.87 21.79
N GLU A 5 0.04 1.92 22.35
CA GLU A 5 0.42 1.12 23.52
C GLU A 5 0.89 1.94 24.75
N GLY A 6 0.25 3.09 24.99
CA GLY A 6 0.60 3.99 26.10
C GLY A 6 1.87 4.81 25.89
N THR A 7 2.49 4.74 24.71
CA THR A 7 3.68 5.51 24.35
C THR A 7 3.34 6.85 23.71
N GLY A 8 4.35 7.68 23.46
CA GLY A 8 4.25 8.89 22.63
C GLY A 8 4.36 8.65 21.12
N VAL A 9 4.64 7.42 20.68
CA VAL A 9 4.88 7.07 19.27
C VAL A 9 3.56 6.96 18.53
N ARG A 10 3.44 7.63 17.38
CA ARG A 10 2.20 7.69 16.59
C ARG A 10 2.33 6.86 15.32
N ALA A 11 1.24 6.25 14.89
CA ALA A 11 1.16 5.60 13.58
C ALA A 11 1.16 6.65 12.45
N GLY A 12 1.92 6.38 11.39
CA GLY A 12 1.96 7.21 10.17
C GLY A 12 1.17 6.63 8.98
N ILE A 13 0.66 5.39 9.12
CA ILE A 13 -0.08 4.67 8.08
C ILE A 13 -1.23 3.92 8.76
N ILE A 14 -2.32 3.69 8.05
CA ILE A 14 -3.41 2.79 8.46
C ILE A 14 -3.21 1.47 7.71
N GLY A 15 -2.75 0.43 8.39
CA GLY A 15 -2.52 -0.86 7.74
C GLY A 15 -1.63 -1.83 8.53
N GLU A 16 -1.34 -3.00 7.95
CA GLU A 16 -1.97 -3.48 6.71
C GLU A 16 -3.41 -3.98 6.98
N ILE A 17 -4.37 -3.63 6.12
CA ILE A 17 -5.75 -4.14 6.19
C ILE A 17 -6.03 -5.07 5.02
N GLY A 18 -6.51 -6.29 5.30
CA GLY A 18 -6.58 -7.35 4.29
C GLY A 18 -7.97 -7.85 3.99
N THR A 19 -8.08 -8.41 2.78
CA THR A 19 -9.16 -9.31 2.41
C THR A 19 -8.57 -10.68 2.10
N GLU A 20 -9.30 -11.72 2.49
CA GLU A 20 -9.09 -13.06 2.01
C GLU A 20 -9.51 -13.23 0.54
N ARG A 21 -9.60 -14.48 0.08
CA ARG A 21 -9.89 -14.83 -1.31
C ARG A 21 -11.39 -14.86 -1.61
N LYS A 22 -11.72 -14.72 -2.91
CA LYS A 22 -13.04 -14.91 -3.54
C LYS A 22 -14.11 -13.86 -3.22
N HIS A 23 -14.23 -13.44 -1.96
CA HIS A 23 -15.20 -12.42 -1.55
C HIS A 23 -14.70 -11.67 -0.32
N ILE A 24 -15.18 -10.44 -0.17
CA ILE A 24 -14.97 -9.64 1.04
C ILE A 24 -16.06 -10.01 2.04
N THR A 25 -15.66 -10.50 3.21
CA THR A 25 -16.58 -10.83 4.30
C THR A 25 -17.11 -9.56 4.97
N PRO A 26 -18.26 -9.62 5.67
CA PRO A 26 -18.79 -8.48 6.41
C PRO A 26 -17.83 -7.93 7.49
N ALA A 27 -16.94 -8.78 8.03
CA ALA A 27 -15.94 -8.36 8.99
C ALA A 27 -14.82 -7.54 8.32
N GLU A 28 -14.32 -8.00 7.18
CA GLU A 28 -13.30 -7.29 6.39
C GLU A 28 -13.86 -5.96 5.86
N GLU A 29 -15.09 -5.96 5.32
CA GLU A 29 -15.74 -4.73 4.87
C GLU A 29 -15.83 -3.69 6.01
N ARG A 30 -16.21 -4.12 7.22
CA ARG A 30 -16.25 -3.24 8.39
C ARG A 30 -14.88 -2.64 8.70
N VAL A 31 -13.80 -3.42 8.58
CA VAL A 31 -12.42 -2.96 8.78
C VAL A 31 -12.03 -1.94 7.71
N PHE A 32 -12.34 -2.21 6.44
CA PHE A 32 -12.07 -1.29 5.33
C PHE A 32 -12.80 0.04 5.52
N ARG A 33 -14.09 0.02 5.86
CA ARG A 33 -14.86 1.25 6.12
C ARG A 33 -14.36 2.02 7.34
N ALA A 34 -14.00 1.32 8.42
CA ALA A 34 -13.42 1.95 9.59
C ALA A 34 -12.06 2.62 9.27
N SER A 35 -11.25 1.95 8.47
CA SER A 35 -9.93 2.43 8.03
C SER A 35 -10.06 3.65 7.11
N ALA A 36 -11.03 3.64 6.20
CA ALA A 36 -11.34 4.79 5.36
C ALA A 36 -11.75 6.02 6.18
N ARG A 37 -12.62 5.83 7.17
CA ARG A 37 -13.03 6.92 8.08
C ARG A 37 -11.88 7.42 8.94
N ALA A 38 -10.97 6.53 9.33
CA ALA A 38 -9.74 6.93 9.99
C ALA A 38 -8.88 7.77 9.03
N GLN A 39 -8.65 7.32 7.79
CA GLN A 39 -7.88 8.07 6.78
C GLN A 39 -8.44 9.47 6.59
N ARG A 40 -9.75 9.61 6.45
CA ARG A 40 -10.38 10.92 6.26
C ARG A 40 -10.19 11.89 7.41
N ARG A 41 -10.00 11.38 8.62
CA ARG A 41 -9.74 12.19 9.82
C ARG A 41 -8.26 12.48 10.03
N THR A 42 -7.37 11.78 9.34
CA THR A 42 -5.94 11.81 9.68
C THR A 42 -5.05 12.20 8.51
N GLY A 43 -5.54 12.05 7.27
CA GLY A 43 -4.75 12.21 6.06
C GLY A 43 -3.78 11.04 5.77
N ALA A 44 -3.58 10.11 6.72
CA ALA A 44 -2.63 9.02 6.60
C ALA A 44 -3.03 8.02 5.50
N CYS A 45 -2.06 7.53 4.72
CA CYS A 45 -2.32 6.52 3.69
C CYS A 45 -2.95 5.26 4.28
N VAL A 46 -3.89 4.66 3.54
CA VAL A 46 -4.38 3.30 3.80
C VAL A 46 -3.54 2.34 2.99
N MET A 47 -2.90 1.39 3.66
CA MET A 47 -2.14 0.33 3.02
C MET A 47 -2.91 -0.99 3.18
N THR A 48 -3.27 -1.59 2.05
CA THR A 48 -4.06 -2.83 2.03
C THR A 48 -3.19 -4.06 1.88
N HIS A 49 -3.77 -5.22 2.12
CA HIS A 49 -3.23 -6.54 1.88
C HIS A 49 -4.15 -7.23 0.87
N THR A 50 -3.58 -7.81 -0.18
CA THR A 50 -4.33 -8.69 -1.10
C THR A 50 -3.81 -10.11 -0.99
N THR A 51 -4.71 -11.07 -0.79
CA THR A 51 -4.34 -12.49 -0.88
C THR A 51 -4.19 -12.89 -2.34
N HIS A 52 -3.29 -13.83 -2.63
CA HIS A 52 -3.10 -14.38 -3.98
C HIS A 52 -2.81 -13.31 -5.06
N PHE A 53 -2.00 -12.31 -4.70
CA PHE A 53 -1.40 -11.37 -5.64
C PHE A 53 -2.41 -10.46 -6.35
N GLY A 54 -3.09 -9.63 -5.57
CA GLY A 54 -4.06 -8.67 -6.09
C GLY A 54 -5.47 -9.22 -6.26
N GLU A 55 -5.79 -10.41 -5.73
CA GLU A 55 -7.18 -10.88 -5.70
C GLU A 55 -8.01 -9.88 -4.89
N LEU A 56 -9.16 -9.47 -5.44
CA LEU A 56 -10.07 -8.45 -4.90
C LEU A 56 -9.52 -7.01 -4.82
N ALA A 57 -8.41 -6.69 -5.52
CA ALA A 57 -7.83 -5.34 -5.49
C ALA A 57 -8.83 -4.25 -5.93
N MET A 58 -9.63 -4.49 -6.96
CA MET A 58 -10.59 -3.50 -7.47
C MET A 58 -11.75 -3.29 -6.50
N GLU A 59 -12.20 -4.35 -5.84
CA GLU A 59 -13.23 -4.34 -4.82
C GLU A 59 -12.76 -3.59 -3.56
N GLN A 60 -11.50 -3.77 -3.16
CA GLN A 60 -10.87 -2.99 -2.10
C GLN A 60 -10.84 -1.49 -2.45
N ILE A 61 -10.43 -1.14 -3.67
CA ILE A 61 -10.43 0.26 -4.15
C ILE A 61 -11.84 0.84 -4.13
N ALA A 62 -12.83 0.09 -4.61
CA ALA A 62 -14.22 0.51 -4.63
C ALA A 62 -14.74 0.83 -3.22
N LEU A 63 -14.53 -0.08 -2.25
CA LEU A 63 -14.96 0.14 -0.86
C LEU A 63 -14.33 1.38 -0.22
N LEU A 64 -13.03 1.62 -0.44
CA LEU A 64 -12.36 2.80 0.11
C LEU A 64 -12.85 4.09 -0.56
N ARG A 65 -13.14 4.06 -1.87
CA ARG A 65 -13.70 5.19 -2.61
C ARG A 65 -15.12 5.52 -2.20
N GLU A 66 -15.97 4.53 -1.93
CA GLU A 66 -17.32 4.74 -1.39
C GLU A 66 -17.29 5.58 -0.10
N GLU A 67 -16.26 5.39 0.73
CA GLU A 67 -16.06 6.15 1.96
C GLU A 67 -15.31 7.49 1.73
N ASN A 68 -15.03 7.84 0.47
CA ASN A 68 -14.36 9.06 0.00
C ASN A 68 -12.86 9.12 0.35
N VAL A 69 -12.17 7.98 0.38
CA VAL A 69 -10.69 7.97 0.42
C VAL A 69 -10.17 8.38 -0.96
N PRO A 70 -9.34 9.42 -1.06
CA PRO A 70 -8.76 9.82 -2.34
C PRO A 70 -7.76 8.76 -2.83
N ALA A 71 -7.73 8.50 -4.14
CA ALA A 71 -6.93 7.42 -4.71
C ALA A 71 -5.44 7.52 -4.38
N ASN A 72 -4.89 8.75 -4.38
CA ASN A 72 -3.51 9.03 -3.98
C ASN A 72 -3.24 8.88 -2.47
N ARG A 73 -4.16 8.28 -1.69
CA ARG A 73 -4.01 7.88 -0.29
C ARG A 73 -4.33 6.40 -0.06
N ILE A 74 -4.37 5.61 -1.13
CA ILE A 74 -4.59 4.16 -1.11
C ILE A 74 -3.35 3.48 -1.69
N ALA A 75 -2.80 2.49 -0.98
CA ALA A 75 -1.78 1.60 -1.48
C ALA A 75 -2.31 0.17 -1.50
N ILE A 76 -2.32 -0.45 -2.69
CA ILE A 76 -2.67 -1.86 -2.88
C ILE A 76 -1.39 -2.69 -2.85
N SER A 77 -1.29 -3.58 -1.86
CA SER A 77 -0.06 -4.34 -1.58
C SER A 77 -0.16 -5.82 -1.93
N HIS A 78 0.99 -6.50 -1.86
CA HIS A 78 1.16 -7.90 -2.25
C HIS A 78 0.94 -8.21 -3.72
N LEU A 79 1.20 -7.23 -4.59
CA LEU A 79 1.02 -7.44 -6.03
C LEU A 79 2.16 -8.26 -6.65
N GLY A 80 3.33 -8.30 -6.00
CA GLY A 80 4.48 -9.12 -6.38
C GLY A 80 5.14 -8.74 -7.72
N ASP A 81 6.26 -9.40 -8.02
CA ASP A 81 7.02 -9.24 -9.26
C ASP A 81 6.47 -10.15 -10.38
N ARG A 82 5.35 -9.78 -11.01
CA ARG A 82 4.59 -10.67 -11.91
C ARG A 82 4.92 -10.52 -13.39
N HIS A 83 4.79 -11.62 -14.15
CA HIS A 83 5.04 -11.64 -15.59
C HIS A 83 4.05 -10.83 -16.42
N ASP A 84 2.79 -10.79 -16.00
CA ASP A 84 1.75 -10.02 -16.68
C ASP A 84 1.47 -8.75 -15.89
N THR A 85 1.73 -7.60 -16.52
CA THR A 85 1.51 -6.29 -15.92
C THR A 85 0.07 -5.81 -16.09
N LYS A 86 -0.81 -6.50 -16.82
CA LYS A 86 -2.18 -6.03 -17.09
C LYS A 86 -2.96 -5.75 -15.82
N GLN A 87 -2.85 -6.63 -14.82
CA GLN A 87 -3.50 -6.42 -13.53
C GLN A 87 -2.91 -5.21 -12.80
N LEU A 88 -1.58 -5.10 -12.76
CA LEU A 88 -0.88 -3.95 -12.15
C LEU A 88 -1.28 -2.63 -12.82
N LEU A 89 -1.38 -2.63 -14.15
CA LEU A 89 -1.80 -1.49 -14.95
C LEU A 89 -3.26 -1.12 -14.71
N GLY A 90 -4.15 -2.10 -14.63
CA GLY A 90 -5.56 -1.87 -14.31
C GLY A 90 -5.73 -1.24 -12.92
N ILE A 91 -4.98 -1.72 -11.92
CA ILE A 91 -4.96 -1.13 -10.58
C ILE A 91 -4.36 0.27 -10.62
N ALA A 92 -3.24 0.46 -11.31
CA ALA A 92 -2.56 1.74 -11.45
C ALA A 92 -3.43 2.84 -12.08
N GLN A 93 -4.26 2.48 -13.07
CA GLN A 93 -5.19 3.39 -13.74
C GLN A 93 -6.22 3.99 -12.79
N GLU A 94 -6.46 3.36 -11.63
CA GLU A 94 -7.30 3.91 -10.57
C GLU A 94 -6.63 5.05 -9.78
N GLY A 95 -5.38 5.38 -10.08
CA GLY A 95 -4.63 6.48 -9.44
C GLY A 95 -4.16 6.17 -8.02
N VAL A 96 -4.23 4.89 -7.63
CA VAL A 96 -3.73 4.37 -6.34
C VAL A 96 -2.24 4.02 -6.44
N PHE A 97 -1.59 3.86 -5.28
CA PHE A 97 -0.25 3.30 -5.23
C PHE A 97 -0.28 1.78 -5.42
N VAL A 98 0.62 1.29 -6.27
CA VAL A 98 0.85 -0.14 -6.54
C VAL A 98 2.08 -0.55 -5.72
N SER A 99 1.89 -1.33 -4.66
CA SER A 99 2.99 -1.86 -3.85
C SER A 99 3.43 -3.22 -4.34
N VAL A 100 4.66 -3.27 -4.86
CA VAL A 100 5.35 -4.51 -5.22
C VAL A 100 6.32 -4.85 -4.09
N ASP A 101 5.84 -5.64 -3.14
CA ASP A 101 6.57 -5.93 -1.89
C ASP A 101 7.00 -7.40 -1.73
N ASN A 102 6.44 -8.32 -2.52
CA ASN A 102 6.90 -9.70 -2.59
C ASN A 102 8.06 -9.87 -3.60
N ILE A 103 9.10 -9.03 -3.53
CA ILE A 103 10.24 -9.06 -4.47
C ILE A 103 11.16 -10.23 -4.18
N GLY A 104 11.56 -10.97 -5.23
CA GLY A 104 12.45 -12.12 -5.13
C GLY A 104 11.73 -13.47 -5.01
N TYR A 105 10.40 -13.48 -5.22
CA TYR A 105 9.59 -14.70 -5.38
C TYR A 105 9.29 -14.93 -6.87
N VAL A 106 10.34 -15.28 -7.63
CA VAL A 106 10.37 -15.63 -9.07
C VAL A 106 9.15 -15.22 -9.93
N GLY A 107 9.29 -14.10 -10.67
CA GLY A 107 8.46 -13.68 -11.81
C GLY A 107 8.92 -12.31 -12.35
N ASN A 108 8.62 -11.95 -13.62
CA ASN A 108 9.25 -10.79 -14.29
C ASN A 108 8.28 -9.91 -15.10
N GLY A 109 7.93 -8.72 -14.60
CA GLY A 109 7.18 -7.69 -15.34
C GLY A 109 6.81 -6.47 -14.47
N TYR A 110 6.99 -5.25 -14.99
CA TYR A 110 6.71 -3.99 -14.30
C TYR A 110 5.97 -3.00 -15.21
N PRO A 111 5.03 -2.20 -14.65
CA PRO A 111 4.37 -1.14 -15.40
C PRO A 111 5.36 -0.01 -15.80
N PRO A 112 5.01 0.83 -16.79
CA PRO A 112 5.87 1.91 -17.27
C PRO A 112 6.05 3.03 -16.22
N ASP A 113 7.04 3.88 -16.48
CA ASP A 113 7.62 4.88 -15.54
C ASP A 113 6.63 5.90 -14.93
N GLU A 114 5.44 6.08 -15.49
CA GLU A 114 4.45 7.09 -15.03
C GLU A 114 3.49 6.57 -13.94
N VAL A 115 3.67 5.33 -13.48
CA VAL A 115 2.79 4.70 -12.47
C VAL A 115 3.29 4.94 -11.03
N GLN A 116 2.36 5.04 -10.08
CA GLN A 116 2.62 5.18 -8.65
C GLN A 116 3.11 3.87 -7.99
N VAL A 117 4.24 3.33 -8.45
CA VAL A 117 4.83 2.10 -7.89
C VAL A 117 5.66 2.42 -6.65
N VAL A 118 5.54 1.57 -5.62
CA VAL A 118 6.47 1.52 -4.46
C VAL A 118 7.01 0.09 -4.31
N LEU A 119 8.25 -0.03 -3.83
CA LEU A 119 8.94 -1.31 -3.71
C LEU A 119 9.16 -1.70 -2.25
N GLY A 120 8.90 -2.96 -1.93
CA GLY A 120 9.10 -3.54 -0.59
C GLY A 120 9.72 -4.94 -0.64
N GLY A 121 10.09 -5.47 0.53
CA GLY A 121 10.64 -6.83 0.63
C GLY A 121 9.74 -7.83 1.34
N ASP A 122 8.66 -7.35 1.98
CA ASP A 122 7.71 -8.12 2.80
C ASP A 122 8.39 -9.17 3.71
N ILE A 123 9.32 -8.69 4.54
CA ILE A 123 10.05 -9.53 5.48
C ILE A 123 9.18 -9.76 6.71
N CYS A 124 8.39 -10.83 6.67
CA CYS A 124 7.45 -11.20 7.74
C CYS A 124 7.86 -12.47 8.54
N GLN A 125 8.90 -13.20 8.11
CA GLN A 125 9.37 -14.42 8.79
C GLN A 125 10.85 -14.35 9.16
N LYS A 126 11.26 -15.05 10.23
CA LYS A 126 12.68 -15.11 10.65
C LYS A 126 13.57 -15.64 9.52
N SER A 127 13.12 -16.65 8.78
CA SER A 127 13.82 -17.22 7.63
C SER A 127 14.07 -16.21 6.50
N HIS A 128 13.34 -15.09 6.43
CA HIS A 128 13.57 -14.05 5.42
C HIS A 128 14.74 -13.13 5.77
N LEU A 129 15.20 -13.12 7.03
CA LEU A 129 16.30 -12.27 7.49
C LEU A 129 17.65 -12.84 7.07
N ALA A 130 18.59 -11.95 6.71
CA ALA A 130 19.96 -12.34 6.34
C ALA A 130 20.69 -13.13 7.44
N ALA A 131 20.43 -12.81 8.72
CA ALA A 131 20.99 -13.53 9.86
C ALA A 131 20.57 -15.02 9.92
N TYR A 132 19.46 -15.39 9.27
CA TYR A 132 18.96 -16.76 9.18
C TYR A 132 19.07 -17.34 7.76
N GLY A 133 19.92 -16.75 6.91
CA GLY A 133 20.14 -17.20 5.54
C GLY A 133 19.12 -16.72 4.50
N GLY A 134 18.19 -15.84 4.90
CA GLY A 134 17.23 -15.22 3.99
C GLY A 134 17.79 -14.03 3.20
N LYS A 135 16.96 -13.46 2.31
CA LYS A 135 17.33 -12.34 1.44
C LYS A 135 17.70 -11.05 2.22
N GLY A 136 17.04 -10.82 3.36
CA GLY A 136 17.23 -9.62 4.20
C GLY A 136 16.73 -8.32 3.57
N TYR A 137 16.69 -7.25 4.37
CA TYR A 137 16.17 -5.93 3.93
C TYR A 137 16.99 -5.31 2.80
N ALA A 138 18.28 -5.66 2.70
CA ALA A 138 19.16 -5.13 1.67
C ALA A 138 18.91 -5.75 0.27
N HIS A 139 18.05 -6.75 0.14
CA HIS A 139 17.80 -7.42 -1.13
C HIS A 139 17.30 -6.47 -2.21
N VAL A 140 16.34 -5.59 -1.89
CA VAL A 140 15.80 -4.61 -2.85
C VAL A 140 16.92 -3.71 -3.39
N PRO A 141 17.65 -2.94 -2.55
CA PRO A 141 18.69 -2.04 -3.07
C PRO A 141 19.92 -2.74 -3.65
N ARG A 142 20.32 -3.93 -3.15
CA ARG A 142 21.57 -4.60 -3.56
C ARG A 142 21.40 -5.59 -4.72
N CYS A 143 20.22 -6.15 -4.90
CA CYS A 143 19.98 -7.18 -5.92
C CYS A 143 18.95 -6.70 -6.93
N PHE A 144 17.79 -6.24 -6.46
CA PHE A 144 16.67 -5.95 -7.33
C PHE A 144 16.81 -4.65 -8.13
N LEU A 145 17.25 -3.54 -7.52
CA LEU A 145 17.47 -2.29 -8.27
C LEU A 145 18.54 -2.44 -9.37
N PRO A 146 19.69 -3.12 -9.14
CA PRO A 146 20.62 -3.46 -10.22
C PRO A 146 19.97 -4.26 -11.36
N LEU A 147 19.06 -5.20 -11.06
CA LEU A 147 18.33 -5.95 -12.09
C LEU A 147 17.42 -5.04 -12.92
N LEU A 148 16.71 -4.09 -12.29
CA LEU A 148 15.89 -3.11 -13.01
C LEU A 148 16.75 -2.28 -13.99
N ARG A 149 17.90 -1.79 -13.53
CA ARG A 149 18.85 -1.04 -14.38
C ARG A 149 19.34 -1.88 -15.55
N ALA A 150 19.71 -3.14 -15.30
CA ALA A 150 20.17 -4.06 -16.34
C ALA A 150 19.08 -4.37 -17.40
N ASN A 151 17.80 -4.28 -17.01
CA ASN A 151 16.65 -4.43 -17.91
C ASN A 151 16.18 -3.10 -18.54
N GLY A 152 16.96 -2.03 -18.41
CA GLY A 152 16.71 -0.77 -19.11
C GLY A 152 15.75 0.20 -18.42
N ILE A 153 15.35 -0.07 -17.17
CA ILE A 153 14.58 0.90 -16.38
C ILE A 153 15.48 2.09 -16.03
N ARG A 154 14.99 3.29 -16.33
CA ARG A 154 15.74 4.54 -16.14
C ARG A 154 15.93 4.85 -14.66
N GLU A 155 17.06 5.50 -14.33
CA GLU A 155 17.33 5.90 -12.94
C GLU A 155 16.24 6.80 -12.37
N GLU A 156 15.67 7.70 -13.19
CA GLU A 156 14.54 8.54 -12.80
C GLU A 156 13.36 7.70 -12.30
N ALA A 157 12.99 6.63 -13.03
CA ALA A 157 11.91 5.74 -12.62
C ALA A 157 12.24 4.99 -11.32
N ILE A 158 13.50 4.58 -11.14
CA ILE A 158 13.97 3.96 -9.89
C ILE A 158 13.85 4.94 -8.72
N LEU A 159 14.22 6.21 -8.91
CA LEU A 159 14.07 7.26 -7.91
C LEU A 159 12.60 7.55 -7.62
N GLN A 160 11.73 7.53 -8.63
CA GLN A 160 10.28 7.60 -8.42
C GLN A 160 9.80 6.47 -7.52
N MET A 161 10.18 5.23 -7.81
CA MET A 161 9.77 4.04 -7.05
C MET A 161 10.30 3.96 -5.61
N THR A 162 11.49 4.53 -5.36
CA THR A 162 12.21 4.34 -4.09
C THR A 162 12.30 5.59 -3.23
N VAL A 163 12.01 6.76 -3.79
CA VAL A 163 12.09 8.05 -3.09
C VAL A 163 10.80 8.84 -3.24
N ALA A 164 10.44 9.25 -4.46
CA ALA A 164 9.36 10.23 -4.63
C ALA A 164 7.97 9.65 -4.34
N ASN A 165 7.66 8.45 -4.84
CA ASN A 165 6.38 7.79 -4.55
C ASN A 165 6.25 7.43 -3.06
N PRO A 166 7.23 6.80 -2.40
CA PRO A 166 7.15 6.57 -0.95
C PRO A 166 7.02 7.86 -0.15
N ALA A 167 7.77 8.93 -0.49
CA ALA A 167 7.64 10.22 0.19
C ALA A 167 6.20 10.77 0.07
N ARG A 168 5.64 10.80 -1.13
CA ARG A 168 4.25 11.26 -1.37
C ARG A 168 3.21 10.37 -0.69
N MET A 169 3.44 9.05 -0.68
CA MET A 169 2.55 8.08 -0.03
C MET A 169 2.53 8.27 1.50
N LEU A 170 3.70 8.49 2.10
CA LEU A 170 3.90 8.54 3.55
C LEU A 170 3.74 9.94 4.16
N ASP A 171 3.76 10.98 3.33
CA ASP A 171 3.56 12.35 3.78
C ASP A 171 2.13 12.56 4.30
N ILE A 172 1.97 13.14 5.49
CA ILE A 172 0.66 13.47 6.06
C ILE A 172 0.54 14.99 6.05
N PRO A 173 -0.46 15.57 5.34
CA PRO A 173 -0.60 17.02 5.28
C PRO A 173 -0.80 17.64 6.66
N ASP A 174 -0.14 18.76 6.93
CA ASP A 174 -0.25 19.50 8.19
C ASP A 174 -1.68 20.03 8.46
N ASP A 175 -2.49 20.19 7.41
CA ASP A 175 -3.88 20.65 7.45
C ASP A 175 -4.92 19.51 7.50
N ALA A 176 -4.48 18.25 7.59
CA ALA A 176 -5.39 17.12 7.76
C ALA A 176 -6.26 17.36 9.01
N PRO A 177 -7.59 17.19 8.92
CA PRO A 177 -8.52 17.66 9.95
C PRO A 177 -8.23 17.00 11.30
N THR A 178 -7.53 17.70 12.19
CA THR A 178 -7.06 17.15 13.48
C THR A 178 -8.17 16.98 14.53
N GLY A 179 -9.44 17.01 14.13
CA GLY A 179 -10.61 17.01 15.01
C GLY A 179 -11.36 15.66 15.06
N PRO A 180 -12.12 15.39 16.12
CA PRO A 180 -13.18 14.38 16.03
C PRO A 180 -14.15 14.82 14.92
N ALA A 181 -14.59 13.87 14.08
CA ALA A 181 -15.66 14.14 13.14
C ALA A 181 -16.87 14.67 13.93
N THR A 182 -17.45 15.78 13.48
CA THR A 182 -18.72 16.28 14.01
C THR A 182 -19.70 15.12 14.04
N PRO A 183 -20.33 14.78 15.19
CA PRO A 183 -21.28 13.70 15.23
C PRO A 183 -22.37 14.00 14.19
N MET A 184 -22.65 13.03 13.32
CA MET A 184 -23.82 13.08 12.45
C MET A 184 -25.02 13.42 13.33
N SER A 185 -25.65 14.56 13.06
CA SER A 185 -26.92 14.92 13.67
C SER A 185 -27.87 13.76 13.46
N GLN A 186 -28.32 13.16 14.56
CA GLN A 186 -29.51 12.32 14.52
C GLN A 186 -30.64 13.26 14.09
N GLU A 187 -31.06 13.17 12.83
CA GLU A 187 -32.31 13.76 12.41
C GLU A 187 -33.43 13.05 13.17
N GLN A 188 -34.07 13.84 14.02
CA GLN A 188 -35.37 13.55 14.58
C GLN A 188 -36.38 13.53 13.42
N THR A 189 -36.98 12.38 13.16
CA THR A 189 -38.45 12.19 13.03
C THR A 189 -38.77 10.70 13.10
#